data_AF-A0A3D5K5Q1-F1
#
_entry.id   AF-A0A3D5K5Q1-F1
#
_cell.length_a   1.000
_cell.length_b   1.000
_cell.length_c   1.000
_cell.angle_alpha   90.00
_cell.angle_beta   90.00
_cell.angle_gamma   90.00
#
_symmetry.space_group_name_H-M   'P 1'
#
loop_
_entity.id
_entity.type
_entity.pdbx_description
1 polymer ?
#
loop_
_entity_poly.entity_id
_entity_poly.type
_entity_poly.pdbx_seq_one_letter_code
_entity_poly.pdbx_strand_id
1 'polypeptide(L)'
;MADRMPDRFGSLRTRLALLYSIVLFALAAVMIGAIYLGLSRALSDEPMSRLARFEQLADGAAEGATAGTTDGAVEEPASLTPDDRPARPWLVIFEEEVNRRALERLRAYSFTALAGLFLGSLVVGWYVAGLVLRPIGRISAVAREITATDLSRRIDLGGPSDELRDLADTFDEMLGRLDESFEGQRRFVAEASHELRNPLAVLRTNLDVVMADPDASPEDFRAAGSVALRAAERMSVLVDDLLLYAHHERPDATREPLDLAVVVGETVEDFGAAAGRAGVVLE
;
A
#
# COMPACT_ATOMS: atom_id res chain seq x y z
N MET A 1 19.98 -12.20 -16.97
CA MET A 1 20.44 -10.79 -17.14
C MET A 1 19.22 -9.99 -17.58
N ALA A 2 18.53 -9.35 -16.65
CA ALA A 2 17.24 -8.69 -16.93
C ALA A 2 17.46 -7.24 -17.34
N ASP A 3 16.83 -6.82 -18.43
CA ASP A 3 16.97 -5.48 -18.98
C ASP A 3 16.21 -4.45 -18.13
N ARG A 4 16.92 -3.50 -17.53
CA ARG A 4 16.32 -2.39 -16.78
C ARG A 4 15.98 -1.27 -17.76
N MET A 5 14.73 -1.25 -18.21
CA MET A 5 14.17 -0.05 -18.83
C MET A 5 14.42 1.18 -17.93
N PRO A 6 14.82 2.33 -18.49
CA PRO A 6 15.08 3.52 -17.69
C PRO A 6 13.77 4.06 -17.09
N ASP A 7 13.71 4.11 -15.76
CA ASP A 7 12.60 4.69 -14.98
C ASP A 7 12.49 6.22 -15.19
N ARG A 8 12.01 6.63 -16.37
CA ARG A 8 11.83 8.04 -16.78
C ARG A 8 10.75 8.77 -15.98
N PHE A 9 9.92 8.04 -15.24
CA PHE A 9 9.00 8.58 -14.25
C PHE A 9 9.55 8.23 -12.87
N GLY A 10 9.81 9.24 -12.03
CA GLY A 10 10.55 9.09 -10.77
C GLY A 10 9.81 8.31 -9.67
N SER A 11 9.97 8.78 -8.42
CA SER A 11 9.42 8.12 -7.22
C SER A 11 7.92 7.83 -7.33
N LEU A 12 7.44 6.80 -6.63
CA LEU A 12 6.06 6.29 -6.72
C LEU A 12 5.00 7.40 -6.64
N ARG A 13 5.26 8.43 -5.83
CA ARG A 13 4.43 9.64 -5.70
C ARG A 13 4.21 10.38 -7.02
N THR A 14 5.23 10.54 -7.86
CA THR A 14 5.08 11.26 -9.14
C THR A 14 4.23 10.47 -10.13
N ARG A 15 4.31 9.13 -10.09
CA ARG A 15 3.50 8.22 -10.93
C ARG A 15 2.02 8.29 -10.54
N LEU A 16 1.69 8.14 -9.25
CA LEU A 16 0.31 8.30 -8.79
C LEU A 16 -0.22 9.73 -8.97
N ALA A 17 0.61 10.76 -8.69
CA ALA A 17 0.21 12.14 -8.90
C ALA A 17 -0.16 12.39 -10.37
N LEU A 18 0.67 11.94 -11.31
CA LEU A 18 0.41 12.05 -12.75
C LEU A 18 -0.85 11.29 -13.15
N LEU A 19 -1.06 10.06 -12.66
CA LEU A 19 -2.26 9.27 -12.93
C LEU A 19 -3.54 9.98 -12.44
N TYR A 20 -3.59 10.42 -11.18
CA TYR A 20 -4.74 11.17 -10.66
C TYR A 20 -4.96 12.50 -11.40
N SER A 21 -3.88 13.19 -11.78
CA SER A 21 -3.96 14.45 -12.54
C SER A 21 -4.55 14.23 -13.94
N ILE A 22 -4.18 13.14 -14.62
CA ILE A 22 -4.71 12.75 -15.93
C ILE A 22 -6.18 12.36 -15.81
N VAL A 23 -6.55 11.52 -14.84
CA VAL A 23 -7.95 11.10 -14.63
C VAL A 23 -8.85 12.28 -14.30
N LEU A 24 -8.44 13.16 -13.39
CA LEU A 24 -9.24 14.33 -13.01
C LEU A 24 -9.30 15.38 -14.12
N PHE A 25 -8.22 15.58 -14.88
CA PHE A 25 -8.23 16.41 -16.08
C PHE A 25 -9.19 15.86 -17.14
N ALA A 26 -9.13 14.56 -17.44
CA ALA A 26 -9.99 13.92 -18.44
C ALA A 26 -11.47 14.00 -18.04
N LEU A 27 -11.81 13.68 -16.79
CA LEU A 27 -13.18 13.75 -16.28
C LEU A 27 -13.76 15.17 -16.39
N ALA A 28 -12.99 16.19 -15.98
CA ALA A 28 -13.48 17.55 -16.02
C ALA A 28 -13.39 18.20 -17.42
N ALA A 29 -12.50 17.73 -18.31
CA ALA A 29 -12.54 18.08 -19.74
C ALA A 29 -13.80 17.50 -20.42
N VAL A 30 -14.23 16.29 -20.05
CA VAL A 30 -15.52 15.72 -20.46
C VAL A 30 -16.68 16.55 -19.90
N MET A 31 -16.63 17.00 -18.64
CA MET A 31 -17.65 17.92 -18.09
C MET A 31 -17.73 19.25 -18.84
N ILE A 32 -16.59 19.88 -19.16
CA ILE A 32 -16.57 21.12 -19.97
C ILE A 32 -17.11 20.86 -21.38
N GLY A 33 -16.74 19.74 -22.01
CA GLY A 33 -17.28 19.33 -23.30
C GLY A 33 -18.79 19.09 -23.28
N ALA A 34 -19.32 18.49 -22.21
CA ALA A 34 -20.76 18.29 -22.02
C ALA A 34 -21.51 19.62 -21.80
N ILE A 35 -20.94 20.54 -21.03
CA ILE A 35 -21.48 21.90 -20.83
C ILE A 35 -21.48 22.67 -22.17
N TYR A 36 -20.40 22.58 -22.95
CA TYR A 36 -20.32 23.18 -24.29
C TYR A 36 -21.37 22.58 -25.23
N LEU A 37 -21.51 21.25 -25.29
CA LEU A 37 -22.53 20.58 -26.12
C LEU A 37 -23.97 20.93 -25.68
N GLY A 38 -24.22 21.08 -24.38
CA GLY A 38 -25.51 21.48 -23.83
C GLY A 38 -25.86 22.92 -24.19
N LEU A 39 -24.93 23.85 -23.94
CA LEU A 39 -25.11 25.27 -24.27
C LEU A 39 -25.21 25.49 -25.79
N SER A 40 -24.42 24.76 -26.60
CA SER A 40 -24.49 24.84 -28.06
C SER A 40 -25.83 24.37 -28.61
N ARG A 41 -26.46 23.34 -28.03
CA ARG A 41 -27.83 22.93 -28.40
C ARG A 41 -28.86 23.96 -27.98
N ALA A 42 -28.80 24.39 -26.72
CA ALA A 42 -29.72 25.41 -26.19
C ALA A 42 -29.68 26.74 -26.97
N LEU A 43 -28.54 27.07 -27.59
CA LEU A 43 -28.38 28.24 -28.46
C LEU A 43 -28.67 27.97 -29.94
N SER A 44 -28.59 26.72 -30.43
CA SER A 44 -29.02 26.38 -31.81
C SER A 44 -30.52 26.19 -31.93
N ASP A 45 -31.18 25.77 -30.84
CA ASP A 45 -32.62 25.45 -30.83
C ASP A 45 -33.50 26.70 -30.61
N GLU A 46 -32.90 27.86 -30.27
CA GLU A 46 -33.51 29.18 -30.48
C GLU A 46 -32.94 29.86 -31.74
N PRO A 47 -33.46 29.60 -32.95
CA PRO A 47 -33.31 30.55 -34.04
C PRO A 47 -34.00 31.84 -33.59
N MET A 48 -33.23 32.93 -33.42
CA MET A 48 -33.78 34.21 -32.95
C MET A 48 -34.53 34.95 -34.09
N SER A 49 -35.58 34.29 -34.59
CA SER A 49 -36.36 34.56 -35.79
C SER A 49 -37.28 35.79 -35.64
N ARG A 50 -36.70 36.91 -35.22
CA ARG A 50 -37.32 38.23 -35.25
C ARG A 50 -37.81 38.56 -36.67
N LEU A 51 -37.10 38.10 -37.70
CA LEU A 51 -37.54 38.15 -39.09
C LEU A 51 -38.90 37.44 -39.29
N ALA A 52 -39.01 36.14 -39.01
CA ALA A 52 -40.29 35.42 -39.13
C ALA A 52 -41.42 36.02 -38.27
N ARG A 53 -41.10 36.56 -37.10
CA ARG A 53 -42.09 37.25 -36.24
C ARG A 53 -42.51 38.62 -36.81
N PHE A 54 -41.61 39.34 -37.50
CA PHE A 54 -41.95 40.56 -38.24
C PHE A 54 -42.72 40.27 -39.53
N GLU A 55 -42.43 39.15 -40.19
CA GLU A 55 -43.10 38.66 -41.39
C GLU A 55 -44.55 38.26 -41.05
N GLN A 56 -44.74 37.42 -40.01
CA GLN A 56 -46.05 37.07 -39.47
C GLN A 56 -46.86 38.29 -38.97
N LEU A 57 -46.20 39.32 -38.43
CA LEU A 57 -46.85 40.59 -38.08
C LEU A 57 -47.19 41.46 -39.30
N ALA A 58 -46.42 41.37 -40.38
CA ALA A 58 -46.70 42.09 -41.63
C ALA A 58 -47.83 41.42 -42.42
N ASP A 59 -47.85 40.09 -42.48
CA ASP A 59 -48.91 39.31 -43.13
C ASP A 59 -50.23 39.45 -42.37
N GLY A 60 -50.23 39.34 -41.03
CA GLY A 60 -51.41 39.60 -40.22
C GLY A 60 -51.92 41.05 -40.29
N ALA A 61 -51.03 42.02 -40.54
CA ALA A 61 -51.42 43.41 -40.83
C ALA A 61 -51.98 43.58 -42.26
N ALA A 62 -51.52 42.79 -43.22
CA ALA A 62 -52.02 42.78 -44.59
C ALA A 62 -53.41 42.12 -44.68
N GLU A 63 -53.63 40.97 -44.04
CA GLU A 63 -54.95 40.33 -43.96
C GLU A 63 -55.98 41.27 -43.31
N GLY A 64 -55.62 41.89 -42.18
CA GLY A 64 -56.48 42.85 -41.46
C GLY A 64 -56.87 44.11 -42.26
N ALA A 65 -56.16 44.44 -43.34
CA ALA A 65 -56.44 45.60 -44.18
C ALA A 65 -57.50 45.36 -45.27
N THR A 66 -57.96 44.11 -45.47
CA THR A 66 -58.80 43.74 -46.63
C THR A 66 -60.32 43.86 -46.42
N ALA A 67 -60.78 44.22 -45.22
CA ALA A 67 -62.20 44.23 -44.84
C ALA A 67 -62.77 45.65 -44.60
N GLY A 68 -62.88 46.48 -45.66
CA GLY A 68 -63.35 47.87 -45.50
C GLY A 68 -63.65 48.68 -46.78
N THR A 69 -64.62 48.26 -47.58
CA THR A 69 -65.31 49.10 -48.59
C THR A 69 -66.01 50.30 -47.91
N THR A 70 -66.19 51.51 -48.44
CA THR A 70 -66.14 52.14 -49.80
C THR A 70 -65.95 53.68 -49.57
N ASP A 71 -65.76 54.64 -50.49
CA ASP A 71 -65.85 54.75 -51.97
C ASP A 71 -65.04 55.97 -52.48
N GLY A 72 -64.81 56.07 -53.80
CA GLY A 72 -64.63 57.36 -54.51
C GLY A 72 -63.20 57.76 -54.93
N ALA A 73 -63.06 58.08 -56.23
CA ALA A 73 -61.87 58.60 -56.94
C ALA A 73 -60.68 57.62 -57.10
N VAL A 74 -60.12 57.59 -58.31
CA VAL A 74 -58.98 56.73 -58.68
C VAL A 74 -57.67 57.51 -58.59
N GLU A 75 -56.88 57.22 -57.57
CA GLU A 75 -55.42 57.17 -57.73
C GLU A 75 -55.00 55.69 -57.75
N GLU A 76 -54.06 55.37 -58.62
CA GLU A 76 -53.59 54.00 -58.86
C GLU A 76 -52.79 53.51 -57.64
N PRO A 77 -53.26 52.51 -56.87
CA PRO A 77 -52.50 51.99 -55.74
C PRO A 77 -51.32 51.20 -56.29
N ALA A 78 -50.16 51.85 -56.37
CA ALA A 78 -48.93 51.30 -56.92
C ALA A 78 -48.64 49.92 -56.32
N SER A 79 -48.82 48.88 -57.13
CA SER A 79 -48.74 47.48 -56.72
C SER A 79 -47.29 47.09 -56.47
N LEU A 80 -46.79 47.40 -55.27
CA LEU A 80 -45.50 46.95 -54.77
C LEU A 80 -45.54 45.43 -54.60
N THR A 81 -45.22 44.73 -55.69
CA THR A 81 -44.97 43.30 -55.74
C THR A 81 -43.98 42.92 -54.63
N PRO A 82 -44.23 41.84 -53.84
CA PRO A 82 -43.36 41.46 -52.74
C PRO A 82 -41.90 41.11 -53.12
N ASP A 83 -41.63 40.94 -54.41
CA ASP A 83 -40.40 40.39 -55.01
C ASP A 83 -39.20 41.36 -55.01
N ASP A 84 -39.43 42.68 -54.96
CA ASP A 84 -38.39 43.72 -55.12
C ASP A 84 -37.87 44.31 -53.80
N ARG A 85 -38.10 43.64 -52.66
CA ARG A 85 -37.43 44.02 -51.39
C ARG A 85 -35.97 43.54 -51.43
N PRO A 86 -34.96 44.43 -51.47
CA PRO A 86 -33.56 43.98 -51.53
C PRO A 86 -33.22 43.17 -50.27
N ALA A 87 -32.88 41.89 -50.47
CA ALA A 87 -32.48 40.95 -49.42
C ALA A 87 -31.31 41.56 -48.63
N ARG A 88 -31.60 42.11 -47.45
CA ARG A 88 -30.78 43.11 -46.75
C ARG A 88 -29.40 42.54 -46.39
N PRO A 89 -28.31 42.81 -47.15
CA PRO A 89 -27.07 42.06 -46.99
C PRO A 89 -26.38 42.36 -45.65
N TRP A 90 -26.62 43.57 -45.12
CA TRP A 90 -26.11 44.02 -43.83
C TRP A 90 -26.65 43.22 -42.63
N LEU A 91 -27.80 42.54 -42.74
CA LEU A 91 -28.27 41.64 -41.68
C LEU A 91 -27.40 40.39 -41.60
N VAL A 92 -27.18 39.72 -42.74
CA VAL A 92 -26.31 38.53 -42.82
C VAL A 92 -24.89 38.86 -42.39
N ILE A 93 -24.33 39.98 -42.85
CA ILE A 93 -22.98 40.43 -42.48
C ILE A 93 -22.89 40.74 -40.96
N PHE A 94 -23.93 41.34 -40.36
CA PHE A 94 -23.96 41.59 -38.92
C PHE A 94 -24.09 40.29 -38.11
N GLU A 95 -24.85 39.32 -38.62
CA GLU A 95 -25.05 38.00 -37.99
C GLU A 95 -23.78 37.15 -38.05
N GLU A 96 -23.08 37.12 -39.20
CA GLU A 96 -21.73 36.52 -39.32
C GLU A 96 -20.72 37.18 -38.38
N GLU A 97 -20.68 38.52 -38.31
CA GLU A 97 -19.72 39.25 -37.49
C GLU A 97 -19.97 39.06 -35.98
N VAL A 98 -21.24 38.98 -35.55
CA VAL A 98 -21.61 38.65 -34.17
C VAL A 98 -21.27 37.19 -33.85
N ASN A 99 -21.59 36.25 -34.74
CA ASN A 99 -21.28 34.82 -34.57
C ASN A 99 -19.77 34.58 -34.48
N ARG A 100 -18.97 35.19 -35.36
CA ARG A 100 -17.50 35.11 -35.36
C ARG A 100 -16.91 35.58 -34.03
N ARG A 101 -17.35 36.73 -33.53
CA ARG A 101 -16.92 37.27 -32.22
C ARG A 101 -17.38 36.40 -31.04
N ALA A 102 -18.55 35.75 -31.14
CA ALA A 102 -19.01 34.80 -30.13
C ALA A 102 -18.14 33.54 -30.11
N LEU A 103 -17.87 32.94 -31.28
CA LEU A 103 -17.02 31.76 -31.44
C LEU A 103 -15.57 32.01 -30.98
N GLU A 104 -14.98 33.17 -31.29
CA GLU A 104 -13.65 33.55 -30.83
C GLU A 104 -13.57 33.69 -29.30
N ARG A 105 -14.57 34.33 -28.68
CA ARG A 105 -14.67 34.43 -27.21
C ARG A 105 -14.89 33.05 -26.58
N LEU A 106 -15.79 32.24 -27.11
CA LEU A 106 -16.09 30.90 -26.61
C LEU A 106 -14.87 29.97 -26.71
N ARG A 107 -14.10 30.06 -27.79
CA ARG A 107 -12.78 29.44 -27.94
C ARG A 107 -11.79 29.92 -26.88
N ALA A 108 -11.67 31.23 -26.68
CA ALA A 108 -10.75 31.80 -25.69
C ALA A 108 -11.07 31.34 -24.26
N TYR A 109 -12.36 31.39 -23.85
CA TYR A 109 -12.81 30.90 -22.54
C TYR A 109 -12.63 29.38 -22.40
N SER A 110 -12.80 28.61 -23.47
CA SER A 110 -12.58 27.16 -23.46
C SER A 110 -11.09 26.82 -23.24
N PHE A 111 -10.16 27.55 -23.89
CA PHE A 111 -8.72 27.38 -23.67
C PHE A 111 -8.28 27.80 -22.26
N THR A 112 -8.78 28.90 -21.71
CA THR A 112 -8.43 29.31 -20.33
C THR A 112 -9.04 28.39 -19.28
N ALA A 113 -10.26 27.88 -19.49
CA ALA A 113 -10.87 26.85 -18.64
C ALA A 113 -10.08 25.54 -18.66
N LEU A 114 -9.67 25.05 -19.84
CA LEU A 114 -8.83 23.85 -19.98
C LEU A 114 -7.46 24.02 -19.30
N ALA A 115 -6.80 25.18 -19.48
CA ALA A 115 -5.51 25.45 -18.85
C ALA A 115 -5.60 25.56 -17.32
N GLY A 116 -6.61 26.27 -16.81
CA GLY A 116 -6.88 26.36 -15.37
C GLY A 116 -7.23 25.00 -14.75
N LEU A 117 -8.01 24.19 -15.47
CA LEU A 117 -8.35 22.84 -15.05
C LEU A 117 -7.14 21.90 -15.01
N PHE A 118 -6.26 21.95 -16.01
CA PHE A 118 -5.02 21.17 -16.05
C PHE A 118 -4.10 21.50 -14.86
N LEU A 119 -3.95 22.79 -14.54
CA LEU A 119 -3.20 23.23 -13.37
C LEU A 119 -3.86 22.77 -12.06
N GLY A 120 -5.19 22.88 -11.97
CA GLY A 120 -5.96 22.41 -10.82
C GLY A 120 -5.83 20.90 -10.60
N SER A 121 -5.91 20.09 -11.66
CA SER A 121 -5.78 18.63 -11.54
C SER A 121 -4.38 18.21 -11.14
N LEU A 122 -3.34 18.92 -11.60
CA LEU A 122 -1.95 18.68 -11.22
C LEU A 122 -1.71 18.95 -9.73
N VAL A 123 -2.29 20.02 -9.19
CA VAL A 123 -2.22 20.34 -7.74
C VAL A 123 -2.98 19.30 -6.91
N VAL A 124 -4.21 18.94 -7.29
CA VAL A 124 -5.02 17.96 -6.57
C VAL A 124 -4.39 16.57 -6.61
N GLY A 125 -3.92 16.11 -7.78
CA GLY A 125 -3.24 14.81 -7.92
C GLY A 125 -1.96 14.73 -7.09
N TRP A 126 -1.17 15.79 -7.05
CA TRP A 126 0.05 15.87 -6.23
C TRP A 126 -0.21 15.87 -4.71
N TYR A 127 -1.34 16.47 -4.30
CA TYR A 127 -1.79 16.47 -2.91
C TYR A 127 -2.31 15.09 -2.48
N VAL A 128 -3.24 14.50 -3.25
CA VAL A 128 -3.83 13.17 -2.97
C VAL A 128 -2.76 12.08 -2.97
N ALA A 129 -1.87 12.05 -3.98
CA ALA A 129 -0.75 11.10 -4.00
C ALA A 129 0.25 11.33 -2.85
N GLY A 130 0.33 12.55 -2.31
CA GLY A 130 1.11 12.85 -1.11
C GLY A 130 0.47 12.33 0.18
N LEU A 131 -0.87 12.34 0.26
CA LEU A 131 -1.64 11.84 1.38
C LEU A 131 -1.59 10.29 1.44
N VAL A 132 -1.93 9.62 0.35
CA VAL A 132 -2.02 8.14 0.26
C VAL A 132 -0.66 7.45 0.51
N LEU A 133 0.46 8.06 0.13
CA LEU A 133 1.79 7.48 0.35
C LEU A 133 2.42 7.82 1.71
N ARG A 134 1.81 8.70 2.51
CA ARG A 134 2.34 9.11 3.82
C ARG A 134 2.43 7.94 4.82
N PRO A 135 1.46 7.02 4.93
CA PRO A 135 1.56 5.85 5.80
C PRO A 135 2.68 4.89 5.38
N ILE A 136 2.81 4.63 4.07
CA ILE A 136 3.87 3.78 3.50
C ILE A 136 5.26 4.31 3.89
N GLY A 137 5.45 5.63 3.92
CA GLY A 137 6.68 6.26 4.41
C GLY A 137 6.99 5.97 5.89
N ARG A 138 5.97 5.90 6.76
CA ARG A 138 6.11 5.53 8.19
C ARG A 138 6.45 4.04 8.34
N ILE A 139 5.68 3.15 7.70
CA ILE A 139 5.96 1.70 7.66
C ILE A 139 7.40 1.46 7.22
N SER A 140 7.79 2.08 6.09
CA SER A 140 9.14 1.94 5.53
C SER A 140 10.24 2.59 6.38
N ALA A 141 9.92 3.48 7.32
CA ALA A 141 10.90 4.03 8.25
C ALA A 141 11.14 3.04 9.39
N VAL A 142 10.08 2.63 10.10
CA VAL A 142 10.15 1.65 11.19
C VAL A 142 10.80 0.33 10.73
N ALA A 143 10.44 -0.17 9.55
CA ALA A 143 11.01 -1.40 8.98
C ALA A 143 12.51 -1.31 8.62
N ARG A 144 13.08 -0.10 8.46
CA ARG A 144 14.54 0.13 8.31
C ARG A 144 15.25 0.38 9.64
N GLU A 145 14.49 0.58 10.71
CA GLU A 145 14.94 0.94 12.05
C GLU A 145 14.89 -0.24 13.04
N ILE A 146 14.15 -1.30 12.70
CA ILE A 146 14.18 -2.61 13.36
C ILE A 146 15.51 -3.31 13.02
N THR A 147 16.08 -4.02 14.00
CA THR A 147 17.33 -4.77 13.85
C THR A 147 17.23 -6.11 14.56
N ALA A 148 18.12 -7.07 14.27
CA ALA A 148 18.15 -8.35 14.98
C ALA A 148 18.41 -8.21 16.50
N THR A 149 18.90 -7.05 16.95
CA THR A 149 19.12 -6.70 18.36
C THR A 149 17.96 -5.91 18.99
N ASP A 150 17.07 -5.32 18.19
CA ASP A 150 15.88 -4.59 18.61
C ASP A 150 14.70 -4.96 17.70
N LEU A 151 14.00 -6.00 18.12
CA LEU A 151 12.72 -6.46 17.56
C LEU A 151 11.53 -5.94 18.38
N SER A 152 11.76 -5.12 19.42
CA SER A 152 10.71 -4.65 20.35
C SER A 152 9.79 -3.59 19.73
N ARG A 153 10.24 -2.94 18.66
CA ARG A 153 9.54 -1.84 18.02
C ARG A 153 8.40 -2.32 17.12
N ARG A 154 7.36 -1.49 17.06
CA ARG A 154 6.11 -1.72 16.33
C ARG A 154 5.83 -0.53 15.42
N ILE A 155 5.11 -0.76 14.33
CA ILE A 155 4.68 0.25 13.37
C ILE A 155 3.58 1.12 13.97
N ASP A 156 2.61 0.50 14.67
CA ASP A 156 1.48 1.15 15.35
C ASP A 156 0.73 2.14 14.43
N LEU A 157 0.19 1.65 13.31
CA LEU A 157 -0.39 2.52 12.29
C LEU A 157 -1.78 3.04 12.66
N GLY A 158 -1.81 4.03 13.55
CA GLY A 158 -3.00 4.81 13.85
C GLY A 158 -3.59 5.49 12.60
N GLY A 159 -4.88 5.27 12.37
CA GLY A 159 -5.65 5.71 11.21
C GLY A 159 -7.02 4.99 11.16
N PRO A 160 -7.75 5.08 10.04
CA PRO A 160 -8.86 4.18 9.74
C PRO A 160 -8.40 2.72 9.67
N SER A 161 -9.33 1.77 9.78
CA SER A 161 -9.12 0.40 9.33
C SER A 161 -9.16 0.36 7.80
N ASP A 162 -7.99 0.51 7.17
CA ASP A 162 -7.76 0.38 5.73
C ASP A 162 -6.68 -0.68 5.45
N GLU A 163 -6.45 -1.01 4.18
CA GLU A 163 -5.53 -2.07 3.78
C GLU A 163 -4.06 -1.77 4.13
N LEU A 164 -3.70 -0.51 4.43
CA LEU A 164 -2.36 -0.15 4.93
C LEU A 164 -2.26 -0.37 6.43
N ARG A 165 -3.35 -0.21 7.17
CA ARG A 165 -3.43 -0.54 8.60
C ARG A 165 -3.44 -2.06 8.83
N ASP A 166 -4.25 -2.81 8.08
CA ASP A 166 -4.26 -4.28 8.17
C ASP A 166 -2.87 -4.88 7.84
N LEU A 167 -2.17 -4.29 6.87
CA LEU A 167 -0.77 -4.65 6.55
C LEU A 167 0.20 -4.32 7.69
N ALA A 168 0.06 -3.16 8.33
CA ALA A 168 0.89 -2.77 9.46
C ALA A 168 0.67 -3.67 10.69
N ASP A 169 -0.59 -3.94 11.04
CA ASP A 169 -0.98 -4.83 12.13
C ASP A 169 -0.44 -6.26 11.88
N THR A 170 -0.46 -6.74 10.62
CA THR A 170 0.15 -8.03 10.21
C THR A 170 1.67 -8.05 10.37
N PHE A 171 2.36 -6.96 10.04
CA PHE A 171 3.81 -6.84 10.28
C PHE A 171 4.13 -6.79 11.78
N ASP A 172 3.32 -6.11 12.58
CA ASP A 172 3.50 -6.01 14.03
C ASP A 172 3.25 -7.36 14.74
N GLU A 173 2.33 -8.19 14.25
CA GLU A 173 2.18 -9.58 14.71
C GLU A 173 3.42 -10.43 14.36
N MET A 174 3.93 -10.32 13.13
CA MET A 174 5.15 -11.02 12.70
C MET A 174 6.35 -10.64 13.58
N LEU A 175 6.49 -9.35 13.91
CA LEU A 175 7.53 -8.84 14.81
C LEU A 175 7.36 -9.32 16.24
N GLY A 176 6.12 -9.43 16.74
CA GLY A 176 5.82 -10.03 18.04
C GLY A 176 6.32 -11.47 18.15
N ARG A 177 5.93 -12.33 17.19
CA ARG A 177 6.36 -13.74 17.15
C ARG A 177 7.88 -13.91 17.04
N LEU A 178 8.54 -13.00 16.31
CA LEU A 178 10.01 -12.97 16.23
C LEU A 178 10.66 -12.57 17.56
N ASP A 179 10.18 -11.50 18.19
CA ASP A 179 10.76 -10.99 19.44
C ASP A 179 10.60 -11.98 20.60
N GLU A 180 9.44 -12.65 20.69
CA GLU A 180 9.18 -13.77 21.62
C GLU A 180 10.19 -14.92 21.43
N SER A 181 10.40 -15.36 20.17
CA SER A 181 11.36 -16.42 19.84
C SER A 181 12.80 -16.03 20.19
N PHE A 182 13.22 -14.81 19.85
CA PHE A 182 14.55 -14.32 20.21
C PHE A 182 14.69 -14.07 21.73
N GLU A 183 13.64 -13.68 22.46
CA GLU A 183 13.68 -13.58 23.92
C GLU A 183 13.84 -14.95 24.58
N GLY A 184 13.11 -15.96 24.12
CA GLY A 184 13.27 -17.36 24.52
C GLY A 184 14.71 -17.83 24.35
N GLN A 185 15.26 -17.68 23.14
CA GLN A 185 16.65 -18.04 22.84
C GLN A 185 17.67 -17.29 23.72
N ARG A 186 17.48 -15.99 23.93
CA ARG A 186 18.36 -15.15 24.78
C ARG A 186 18.32 -15.61 26.25
N ARG A 187 17.12 -15.93 26.78
CA ARG A 187 16.94 -16.45 28.15
C ARG A 187 17.60 -17.81 28.32
N PHE A 188 17.35 -18.73 27.39
CA PHE A 188 17.92 -20.08 27.38
C PHE A 188 19.46 -20.07 27.34
N VAL A 189 20.07 -19.28 26.45
CA VAL A 189 21.54 -19.15 26.37
C VAL A 189 22.13 -18.55 27.66
N ALA A 190 21.45 -17.61 28.30
CA ALA A 190 21.89 -17.06 29.58
C ALA A 190 21.80 -18.10 30.71
N GLU A 191 20.67 -18.80 30.84
CA GLU A 191 20.43 -19.83 31.86
C GLU A 191 21.42 -21.00 31.72
N ALA A 192 21.61 -21.51 30.50
CA ALA A 192 22.63 -22.49 30.17
C ALA A 192 24.05 -22.03 30.53
N SER A 193 24.39 -20.76 30.26
CA SER A 193 25.67 -20.17 30.65
C SER A 193 25.86 -20.07 32.16
N HIS A 194 24.78 -19.93 32.93
CA HIS A 194 24.81 -19.96 34.39
C HIS A 194 24.95 -21.39 34.95
N GLU A 195 24.13 -22.34 34.48
CA GLU A 195 24.18 -23.74 34.94
C GLU A 195 25.47 -24.45 34.55
N LEU A 196 26.11 -24.14 33.41
CA LEU A 196 27.43 -24.69 33.07
C LEU A 196 28.59 -24.04 33.86
N ARG A 197 28.46 -22.77 34.26
CA ARG A 197 29.49 -22.05 35.00
C ARG A 197 29.65 -22.54 36.44
N ASN A 198 28.58 -23.07 37.03
CA ASN A 198 28.56 -23.60 38.39
C ASN A 198 29.44 -24.89 38.57
N PRO A 199 29.20 -26.01 37.84
CA PRO A 199 30.07 -27.19 37.90
C PRO A 199 31.49 -26.89 37.41
N LEU A 200 31.68 -25.99 36.44
CA LEU A 200 33.02 -25.55 36.03
C LEU A 200 33.78 -24.85 37.18
N ALA A 201 33.09 -24.04 37.99
CA ALA A 201 33.68 -23.43 39.19
C ALA A 201 33.99 -24.48 40.26
N VAL A 202 33.09 -25.43 40.52
CA VAL A 202 33.32 -26.54 41.47
C VAL A 202 34.52 -27.39 41.05
N LEU A 203 34.59 -27.77 39.76
CA LEU A 203 35.70 -28.51 39.17
C LEU A 203 37.01 -27.76 39.38
N ARG A 204 37.07 -26.48 38.97
CA ARG A 204 38.30 -25.70 39.06
C ARG A 204 38.72 -25.48 40.51
N THR A 205 37.82 -25.09 41.40
CA THR A 205 38.15 -24.85 42.82
C THR A 205 38.65 -26.11 43.54
N ASN A 206 38.13 -27.31 43.23
CA ASN A 206 38.65 -28.54 43.84
C ASN A 206 40.07 -28.87 43.37
N LEU A 207 40.38 -28.61 42.09
CA LEU A 207 41.74 -28.77 41.56
C LEU A 207 42.68 -27.65 42.04
N ASP A 208 42.24 -26.39 42.04
CA ASP A 208 42.97 -25.22 42.53
C ASP A 208 43.42 -25.43 44.00
N VAL A 209 42.55 -26.00 44.85
CA VAL A 209 42.86 -26.27 46.27
C VAL A 209 43.93 -27.36 46.43
N VAL A 210 43.75 -28.54 45.80
CA VAL A 210 44.71 -29.65 46.00
C VAL A 210 46.06 -29.41 45.30
N MET A 211 46.08 -28.57 44.25
CA MET A 211 47.32 -28.16 43.58
C MET A 211 48.08 -27.03 44.31
N ALA A 212 47.43 -26.34 45.26
CA ALA A 212 48.03 -25.26 46.03
C ALA A 212 48.57 -25.71 47.41
N ASP A 213 48.16 -26.88 47.89
CA ASP A 213 48.61 -27.46 49.16
C ASP A 213 49.88 -28.31 48.95
N PRO A 214 51.04 -27.91 49.53
CA PRO A 214 52.30 -28.64 49.37
C PRO A 214 52.36 -29.97 50.16
N ASP A 215 51.48 -30.17 51.14
CA ASP A 215 51.42 -31.37 51.98
C ASP A 215 50.29 -32.34 51.54
N ALA A 216 49.59 -32.04 50.44
CA ALA A 216 48.45 -32.80 49.92
C ALA A 216 48.79 -34.28 49.65
N SER A 217 47.96 -35.19 50.16
CA SER A 217 48.19 -36.62 50.04
C SER A 217 47.69 -37.21 48.71
N PRO A 218 48.17 -38.41 48.31
CA PRO A 218 47.59 -39.17 47.21
C PRO A 218 46.10 -39.57 47.40
N GLU A 219 45.47 -39.27 48.54
CA GLU A 219 44.03 -39.42 48.77
C GLU A 219 43.27 -38.14 48.45
N ASP A 220 43.84 -36.98 48.75
CA ASP A 220 43.25 -35.67 48.42
C ASP A 220 43.18 -35.47 46.90
N PHE A 221 44.24 -35.85 46.17
CA PHE A 221 44.21 -35.85 44.70
C PHE A 221 43.16 -36.80 44.12
N ARG A 222 42.91 -37.96 44.75
CA ARG A 222 41.83 -38.88 44.35
C ARG A 222 40.45 -38.30 44.67
N ALA A 223 40.28 -37.66 45.84
CA ALA A 223 39.04 -37.02 46.25
C ALA A 223 38.67 -35.88 45.29
N ALA A 224 39.60 -34.94 45.06
CA ALA A 224 39.45 -33.82 44.14
C ALA A 224 39.19 -34.29 42.70
N GLY A 225 39.94 -35.29 42.22
CA GLY A 225 39.71 -35.92 40.91
C GLY A 225 38.29 -36.52 40.79
N SER A 226 37.77 -37.13 41.85
CA SER A 226 36.39 -37.65 41.85
C SER A 226 35.33 -36.54 41.80
N VAL A 227 35.58 -35.38 42.43
CA VAL A 227 34.68 -34.21 42.37
C VAL A 227 34.73 -33.58 40.98
N ALA A 228 35.92 -33.44 40.41
CA ALA A 228 36.12 -32.95 39.05
C ALA A 228 35.42 -33.83 38.01
N LEU A 229 35.50 -35.16 38.14
CA LEU A 229 34.81 -36.09 37.25
C LEU A 229 33.28 -35.92 37.32
N ARG A 230 32.69 -35.92 38.52
CA ARG A 230 31.23 -35.70 38.70
C ARG A 230 30.75 -34.33 38.20
N ALA A 231 31.60 -33.31 38.29
CA ALA A 231 31.31 -31.99 37.73
C ALA A 231 31.34 -32.01 36.19
N ALA A 232 32.29 -32.73 35.58
CA ALA A 232 32.35 -32.93 34.14
C ALA A 232 31.18 -33.78 33.60
N GLU A 233 30.81 -34.86 34.30
CA GLU A 233 29.63 -35.67 33.99
C GLU A 233 28.34 -34.83 33.98
N ARG A 234 28.14 -33.97 34.99
CA ARG A 234 27.01 -33.03 35.03
C ARG A 234 27.07 -31.98 33.90
N MET A 235 28.26 -31.55 33.48
CA MET A 235 28.41 -30.67 32.31
C MET A 235 28.02 -31.39 31.01
N SER A 236 28.36 -32.67 30.84
CA SER A 236 27.93 -33.45 29.67
C SER A 236 26.40 -33.56 29.60
N VAL A 237 25.74 -33.96 30.69
CA VAL A 237 24.26 -34.05 30.73
C VAL A 237 23.60 -32.71 30.37
N LEU A 238 24.10 -31.59 30.93
CA LEU A 238 23.61 -30.26 30.56
C LEU A 238 23.81 -29.94 29.07
N VAL A 239 24.91 -30.38 28.46
CA VAL A 239 25.18 -30.20 27.02
C VAL A 239 24.26 -31.07 26.16
N ASP A 240 23.94 -32.29 26.59
CA ASP A 240 23.01 -33.18 25.90
C ASP A 240 21.56 -32.63 25.97
N ASP A 241 21.12 -32.15 27.14
CA ASP A 241 19.85 -31.44 27.34
C ASP A 241 19.77 -30.18 26.44
N LEU A 242 20.87 -29.41 26.35
CA LEU A 242 21.02 -28.25 25.47
C LEU A 242 20.81 -28.57 23.99
N LEU A 243 21.41 -29.69 23.52
CA LEU A 243 21.30 -30.16 22.14
C LEU A 243 19.91 -30.73 21.83
N LEU A 244 19.28 -31.39 22.81
CA LEU A 244 17.93 -31.93 22.72
C LEU A 244 16.89 -30.80 22.59
N TYR A 245 17.01 -29.75 23.41
CA TYR A 245 16.16 -28.56 23.33
C TYR A 245 16.28 -27.86 21.97
N ALA A 246 17.52 -27.62 21.52
CA ALA A 246 17.80 -26.98 20.23
C ALA A 246 17.32 -27.78 19.00
N HIS A 247 17.03 -29.09 19.15
CA HIS A 247 16.35 -29.88 18.12
C HIS A 247 14.82 -29.78 18.17
N HIS A 248 14.23 -29.62 19.37
CA HIS A 248 12.78 -29.51 19.54
C HIS A 248 12.19 -28.18 19.03
N GLU A 249 12.98 -27.11 19.01
CA GLU A 249 12.56 -25.82 18.43
C GLU A 249 12.49 -25.79 16.89
N ARG A 250 12.78 -26.91 16.19
CA ARG A 250 12.62 -27.00 14.74
C ARG A 250 11.17 -27.35 14.36
N PRO A 251 10.40 -26.43 13.72
CA PRO A 251 9.05 -26.74 13.27
C PRO A 251 9.03 -27.76 12.10
N ASP A 252 10.13 -27.87 11.35
CA ASP A 252 10.28 -28.73 10.17
C ASP A 252 10.63 -30.20 10.52
N ALA A 253 10.37 -30.63 11.75
CA ALA A 253 10.60 -32.01 12.19
C ALA A 253 9.57 -32.98 11.58
N THR A 254 9.89 -33.55 10.41
CA THR A 254 9.05 -34.55 9.71
C THR A 254 8.73 -35.72 10.65
N ARG A 255 7.43 -35.91 10.93
CA ARG A 255 6.96 -37.03 11.76
C ARG A 255 6.66 -38.24 10.89
N GLU A 256 7.56 -39.21 10.90
CA GLU A 256 7.41 -40.48 10.19
C GLU A 256 6.96 -41.61 11.15
N PRO A 257 6.25 -42.65 10.68
CA PRO A 257 5.88 -43.78 11.51
C PRO A 257 7.12 -44.59 11.94
N LEU A 258 7.34 -44.70 13.25
CA LEU A 258 8.46 -45.43 13.86
C LEU A 258 7.96 -46.69 14.56
N ASP A 259 8.62 -47.84 14.33
CA ASP A 259 8.35 -49.05 15.09
C ASP A 259 9.07 -49.00 16.44
N LEU A 260 8.29 -48.76 17.50
CA LEU A 260 8.80 -48.69 18.87
C LEU A 260 9.35 -50.04 19.37
N ALA A 261 8.91 -51.17 18.82
CA ALA A 261 9.39 -52.48 19.25
C ALA A 261 10.86 -52.70 18.85
N VAL A 262 11.28 -52.19 17.69
CA VAL A 262 12.67 -52.24 17.23
C VAL A 262 13.55 -51.38 18.14
N VAL A 263 13.17 -50.11 18.34
CA VAL A 263 13.96 -49.15 19.15
C VAL A 263 14.07 -49.58 20.62
N VAL A 264 13.01 -50.14 21.20
CA VAL A 264 13.06 -50.72 22.55
C VAL A 264 13.98 -51.94 22.59
N GLY A 265 13.94 -52.83 21.58
CA GLY A 265 14.84 -53.98 21.48
C GLY A 265 16.31 -53.57 21.42
N GLU A 266 16.67 -52.66 20.52
CA GLU A 266 18.04 -52.11 20.40
C GLU A 266 18.51 -51.48 21.73
N THR A 267 17.64 -50.70 22.39
CA THR A 267 17.95 -50.09 23.70
C THR A 267 18.16 -51.14 24.81
N VAL A 268 17.38 -52.23 24.82
CA VAL A 268 17.53 -53.31 25.80
C VAL A 268 18.84 -54.09 25.60
N GLU A 269 19.28 -54.28 24.35
CA GLU A 269 20.59 -54.90 24.07
C GLU A 269 21.75 -54.03 24.57
N ASP A 270 21.76 -52.72 24.25
CA ASP A 270 22.78 -51.77 24.70
C ASP A 270 22.94 -51.73 26.23
N PHE A 271 21.81 -51.70 26.97
CA PHE A 271 21.82 -51.63 28.43
C PHE A 271 21.95 -53.00 29.14
N GLY A 272 21.81 -54.12 28.44
CA GLY A 272 21.88 -55.47 29.03
C GLY A 272 23.19 -55.74 29.78
N ALA A 273 24.32 -55.27 29.25
CA ALA A 273 25.63 -55.38 29.91
C ALA A 273 25.77 -54.49 31.16
N ALA A 274 24.97 -53.44 31.32
CA ALA A 274 24.88 -52.65 32.55
C ALA A 274 23.93 -53.31 33.57
N ALA A 275 22.74 -53.73 33.12
CA ALA A 275 21.74 -54.40 33.95
C ALA A 275 22.29 -55.68 34.60
N GLY A 276 23.00 -56.52 33.84
CA GLY A 276 23.64 -57.74 34.35
C GLY A 276 24.73 -57.48 35.41
N ARG A 277 25.40 -56.31 35.39
CA ARG A 277 26.35 -55.90 36.45
C ARG A 277 25.65 -55.35 37.70
N ALA A 278 24.41 -54.85 37.55
CA ALA A 278 23.56 -54.38 38.65
C ALA A 278 22.70 -55.50 39.27
N GLY A 279 22.64 -56.69 38.66
CA GLY A 279 21.74 -57.78 39.06
C GLY A 279 20.28 -57.54 38.65
N VAL A 280 20.04 -56.66 37.68
CA VAL A 280 18.72 -56.29 37.17
C VAL A 280 18.43 -57.09 35.89
N VAL A 281 17.20 -57.58 35.76
CA VAL A 281 16.67 -58.18 34.51
C VAL A 281 15.92 -57.09 33.74
N LEU A 282 16.11 -57.05 32.43
CA LEU A 282 15.29 -56.28 31.50
C LEU A 282 14.31 -57.26 30.83
N GLU A 283 13.02 -56.92 30.83
CA GLU A 283 11.92 -57.65 30.18
C GLU A 283 11.24 -56.76 29.13
#